data_AF-A0A3B9GCD3-F1
#
_entry.id   AF-A0A3B9GCD3-F1
#
_cell.length_a   1.000
_cell.length_b   1.000
_cell.length_c   1.000
_cell.angle_alpha   90.00
_cell.angle_beta   90.00
_cell.angle_gamma   90.00
#
_symmetry.space_group_name_H-M   'P 1'
#
loop_
_entity.id
_entity.type
_entity.pdbx_description
1 polymer ?
#
loop_
_entity_poly.entity_id
_entity_poly.type
_entity_poly.pdbx_seq_one_letter_code
_entity_poly.pdbx_strand_id
1 'polypeptide(L)'
;IPDLFMKRMEARQSWTLLRSNECSDLHDLYGKAFEQRYLEYEKKAEEGKIWSRKVEAIELWKKMLKMIFETGHPWITFKDPCNLRSPQDHTGVIHSSNLCTEITLNTSDEETAVCNLGSVVLDTHITKDGMLDHEMLRETVTVAIRALDNVIDINFYPTGA
;
A
#
# COMPACT_ATOMS: atom_id res chain seq x y z
N ILE A 1 -4.35 3.87 3.56
CA ILE A 1 -5.70 4.50 3.65
C ILE A 1 -6.69 3.69 2.81
N PRO A 2 -7.81 3.18 3.36
CA PRO A 2 -8.84 2.50 2.57
C PRO A 2 -9.69 3.49 1.76
N ASP A 3 -10.21 3.07 0.62
CA ASP A 3 -11.06 3.87 -0.27
C ASP A 3 -12.31 4.37 0.47
N LEU A 4 -12.86 3.56 1.38
CA LEU A 4 -14.02 3.95 2.19
C LEU A 4 -13.78 5.25 2.96
N PHE A 5 -12.58 5.44 3.51
CA PHE A 5 -12.24 6.67 4.23
C PHE A 5 -12.30 7.87 3.28
N MET A 6 -11.77 7.74 2.06
CA MET A 6 -11.80 8.79 1.06
C MET A 6 -13.22 9.11 0.59
N LYS A 7 -14.03 8.07 0.33
CA LYS A 7 -15.47 8.21 0.01
C LYS A 7 -16.21 9.00 1.10
N ARG A 8 -15.97 8.69 2.38
CA ARG A 8 -16.59 9.40 3.52
C ARG A 8 -16.09 10.83 3.66
N MET A 9 -14.79 11.06 3.46
CA MET A 9 -14.18 12.39 3.51
C MET A 9 -14.78 13.33 2.46
N GLU A 10 -14.93 12.83 1.23
CA GLU A 10 -15.55 13.56 0.12
C GLU A 10 -17.04 13.84 0.39
N ALA A 11 -17.78 12.83 0.84
CA ALA A 11 -19.19 12.94 1.18
C ALA A 11 -19.50 13.70 2.50
N ARG A 12 -18.48 14.25 3.17
CA ARG A 12 -18.59 14.94 4.48
C ARG A 12 -19.28 14.11 5.55
N GLN A 13 -18.95 12.81 5.60
CA GLN A 13 -19.47 11.87 6.58
C GLN A 13 -18.49 11.66 7.74
N SER A 14 -18.98 10.99 8.79
CA SER A 14 -18.17 10.59 9.93
C SER A 14 -17.36 9.32 9.66
N TRP A 15 -16.26 9.17 10.39
CA TRP A 15 -15.40 8.00 10.42
C TRP A 15 -15.32 7.45 11.85
N THR A 16 -15.36 6.13 12.00
CA THR A 16 -15.31 5.46 13.30
C THR A 16 -13.92 4.88 13.55
N LEU A 17 -13.27 5.32 14.63
CA LEU A 17 -12.06 4.71 15.12
C LEU A 17 -12.43 3.49 15.97
N LEU A 18 -11.83 2.34 15.66
CA LEU A 18 -12.04 1.05 16.32
C LEU A 18 -10.72 0.55 16.91
N ARG A 19 -10.79 -0.34 17.91
CA ARG A 19 -9.58 -1.02 18.44
C ARG A 19 -9.28 -2.27 17.64
N SER A 20 -8.04 -2.41 17.17
CA SER A 20 -7.62 -3.54 16.34
C SER A 20 -7.85 -4.91 16.99
N ASN A 21 -7.76 -5.04 18.32
CA ASN A 21 -8.01 -6.31 19.00
C ASN A 21 -9.50 -6.74 18.99
N GLU A 22 -10.43 -5.82 18.77
CA GLU A 22 -11.88 -6.12 18.65
C GLU A 22 -12.33 -6.27 17.18
N CYS A 23 -11.47 -5.89 16.23
CA CYS A 23 -11.71 -5.92 14.78
C CYS A 23 -10.45 -6.32 13.99
N SER A 24 -9.82 -7.44 14.40
CA SER A 24 -8.50 -7.85 13.93
C SER A 24 -8.46 -8.21 12.45
N ASP A 25 -9.57 -8.70 11.91
CA ASP A 25 -9.76 -9.07 10.51
C ASP A 25 -9.75 -7.88 9.54
N LEU A 26 -10.01 -6.65 10.00
CA LEU A 26 -10.01 -5.47 9.13
C LEU A 26 -8.65 -5.17 8.49
N HIS A 27 -7.55 -5.61 9.11
CA HIS A 27 -6.22 -5.37 8.55
C HIS A 27 -5.99 -6.18 7.27
N ASP A 28 -6.55 -7.39 7.20
CA ASP A 28 -6.34 -8.34 6.10
C ASP A 28 -7.38 -8.15 4.98
N LEU A 29 -8.55 -7.59 5.30
CA LEU A 29 -9.58 -7.31 4.31
C LEU A 29 -9.31 -6.01 3.55
N TYR A 30 -9.63 -5.95 2.26
CA TYR A 30 -9.55 -4.74 1.43
C TYR A 30 -10.75 -4.63 0.49
N GLY A 31 -10.90 -3.47 -0.15
CA GLY A 31 -11.98 -3.18 -1.09
C GLY A 31 -13.38 -3.41 -0.50
N LYS A 32 -14.27 -4.07 -1.26
CA LYS A 32 -15.66 -4.30 -0.84
C LYS A 32 -15.77 -5.15 0.43
N ALA A 33 -14.88 -6.12 0.62
CA ALA A 33 -14.90 -6.99 1.80
C ALA A 33 -14.57 -6.19 3.07
N PHE A 34 -13.56 -5.31 3.00
CA PHE A 34 -13.27 -4.35 4.06
C PHE A 34 -14.46 -3.44 4.33
N GLU A 35 -15.06 -2.87 3.29
CA GLU A 35 -16.19 -1.95 3.44
C GLU A 35 -17.36 -2.59 4.18
N GLN A 36 -17.79 -3.77 3.73
CA GLN A 36 -18.89 -4.49 4.37
C GLN A 36 -18.56 -4.79 5.84
N ARG A 37 -17.36 -5.32 6.10
CA ARG A 37 -16.97 -5.72 7.45
C ARG A 37 -16.82 -4.53 8.40
N TYR A 38 -16.29 -3.42 7.91
CA TYR A 38 -16.16 -2.18 8.67
C TYR A 38 -17.54 -1.65 9.10
N LEU A 39 -18.52 -1.65 8.19
CA LEU A 39 -19.90 -1.23 8.48
C LEU A 39 -20.58 -2.14 9.53
N GLU A 40 -20.32 -3.45 9.49
CA GLU A 40 -20.80 -4.38 10.52
C GLU A 40 -20.24 -4.04 11.90
N TYR A 41 -18.96 -3.68 11.98
CA TYR A 41 -18.35 -3.25 13.24
C TYR A 41 -18.87 -1.90 13.73
N GLU A 42 -19.14 -0.96 12.83
CA GLU A 42 -19.80 0.30 13.21
C GLU A 42 -21.17 0.05 13.85
N LYS A 43 -21.96 -0.89 13.31
CA LYS A 43 -23.24 -1.26 13.93
C LYS A 43 -23.05 -1.86 15.34
N LYS A 44 -22.07 -2.75 15.53
CA LYS A 44 -21.75 -3.31 16.86
C LYS A 44 -21.31 -2.22 17.84
N ALA A 45 -20.56 -1.23 17.37
CA ALA A 45 -20.13 -0.08 18.15
C ALA A 45 -21.31 0.81 18.56
N GLU A 46 -22.28 1.04 17.68
CA GLU A 46 -23.52 1.77 18.00
C GLU A 46 -24.38 1.05 19.03
N GLU A 47 -24.37 -0.29 19.00
CA GLU A 47 -25.01 -1.14 20.00
C GLU A 47 -24.23 -1.20 21.34
N GLY A 48 -23.08 -0.52 21.44
CA GLY A 48 -22.24 -0.50 22.64
C GLY A 48 -21.50 -1.80 22.93
N LYS A 49 -21.40 -2.71 21.94
CA LYS A 49 -20.79 -4.04 22.11
C LYS A 49 -19.27 -4.03 22.02
N ILE A 50 -18.70 -3.01 21.38
CA ILE A 50 -17.26 -2.82 21.23
C ILE A 50 -16.91 -1.35 21.44
N TRP A 51 -15.64 -1.06 21.75
CA TRP A 51 -15.20 0.32 21.87
C TRP A 51 -15.18 1.03 20.51
N SER A 52 -15.59 2.30 20.49
CA SER A 52 -15.44 3.14 19.31
C SER A 52 -15.32 4.62 19.65
N ARG A 53 -14.80 5.39 18.69
CA ARG A 53 -14.83 6.85 18.71
C ARG A 53 -15.15 7.38 17.31
N LYS A 54 -16.30 8.05 17.16
CA LYS A 54 -16.65 8.76 15.92
C LYS A 54 -15.94 10.10 15.82
N VAL A 55 -15.48 10.43 14.62
CA VAL A 55 -14.88 11.72 14.25
C VAL A 55 -15.38 12.13 12.87
N GLU A 56 -15.34 13.42 12.54
CA GLU A 56 -15.59 13.86 11.17
C GLU A 56 -14.43 13.47 10.26
N ALA A 57 -14.69 12.76 9.16
CA ALA A 57 -13.63 12.27 8.27
C ALA A 57 -12.79 13.42 7.70
N ILE A 58 -13.43 14.56 7.41
CA ILE A 58 -12.75 15.76 6.92
C ILE A 58 -11.79 16.36 7.95
N GLU A 59 -12.12 16.31 9.24
CA GLU A 59 -11.26 16.84 10.29
C GLU A 59 -10.05 15.93 10.52
N LEU A 60 -10.22 14.60 10.40
CA LEU A 60 -9.09 13.67 10.41
C LEU A 60 -8.18 13.89 9.20
N TRP A 61 -8.75 14.06 8.00
CA TRP A 61 -7.98 14.33 6.79
C TRP A 61 -7.18 15.64 6.87
N LYS A 62 -7.81 16.73 7.32
CA LYS A 62 -7.11 18.01 7.56
C LYS A 62 -5.95 17.86 8.54
N LYS A 63 -6.10 17.07 9.60
CA LYS A 63 -5.02 16.78 10.55
C LYS A 63 -3.87 16.03 9.88
N MET A 64 -4.15 15.03 9.05
CA MET A 64 -3.12 14.30 8.29
C MET A 64 -2.34 15.24 7.37
N LEU A 65 -3.04 16.08 6.59
CA LEU A 65 -2.40 17.06 5.71
C LEU A 65 -1.58 18.10 6.48
N LYS A 66 -2.09 18.57 7.62
CA LYS A 66 -1.35 19.48 8.51
C LYS A 66 -0.05 18.86 9.00
N MET A 67 -0.07 17.60 9.44
CA MET A 67 1.14 16.91 9.90
C MET A 67 2.17 16.75 8.78
N ILE A 68 1.73 16.42 7.57
CA ILE A 68 2.61 16.34 6.39
C ILE A 68 3.23 17.70 6.08
N PHE A 69 2.43 18.76 6.13
CA PHE A 69 2.93 20.11 5.90
C PHE A 69 3.96 20.53 6.96
N GLU A 70 3.71 20.21 8.24
CA GLU A 70 4.57 20.63 9.35
C GLU A 70 5.85 19.78 9.47
N THR A 71 5.81 18.50 9.09
CA THR A 71 6.87 17.53 9.42
C THR A 71 7.35 16.67 8.25
N GLY A 72 6.71 16.76 7.10
CA GLY A 72 6.89 15.84 5.98
C GLY A 72 6.27 14.45 6.18
N HIS A 73 5.65 14.18 7.33
CA HIS A 73 5.14 12.86 7.73
C HIS A 73 3.73 12.92 8.36
N PRO A 74 2.98 11.81 8.37
CA PRO A 74 3.23 10.54 7.67
C PRO A 74 2.89 10.63 6.18
N TRP A 75 3.54 9.83 5.33
CA TRP A 75 3.18 9.75 3.91
C TRP A 75 1.77 9.19 3.69
N ILE A 76 1.24 9.44 2.48
CA ILE A 76 -0.11 9.02 2.07
C ILE A 76 0.01 7.86 1.09
N THR A 77 -0.47 6.69 1.49
CA THR A 77 -0.55 5.48 0.66
C THR A 77 -1.96 4.90 0.70
N PHE A 78 -2.40 4.27 -0.39
CA PHE A 78 -3.78 3.80 -0.57
C PHE A 78 -3.86 2.27 -0.57
N LYS A 79 -4.52 1.70 0.42
CA LYS A 79 -4.53 0.25 0.71
C LYS A 79 -5.22 -0.54 -0.40
N ASP A 80 -6.39 -0.09 -0.83
CA ASP A 80 -7.23 -0.85 -1.74
C ASP A 80 -6.62 -0.92 -3.15
N PRO A 81 -6.11 0.17 -3.75
CA PRO A 81 -5.38 0.08 -5.02
C PRO A 81 -4.14 -0.82 -4.95
N CYS A 82 -3.40 -0.82 -3.84
CA CYS A 82 -2.24 -1.69 -3.65
C CYS A 82 -2.65 -3.18 -3.66
N ASN A 83 -3.71 -3.54 -2.95
CA ASN A 83 -4.14 -4.95 -2.85
C ASN A 83 -4.93 -5.41 -4.09
N LEU A 84 -5.91 -4.62 -4.57
CA LEU A 84 -6.76 -4.99 -5.70
C LEU A 84 -6.02 -5.16 -7.03
N ARG A 85 -4.82 -4.58 -7.15
CA ARG A 85 -3.98 -4.65 -8.36
C ARG A 85 -2.74 -5.51 -8.16
N SER A 86 -2.58 -6.10 -6.98
CA SER A 86 -1.46 -6.99 -6.70
C SER A 86 -1.63 -8.29 -7.49
N PRO A 87 -0.59 -8.77 -8.20
CA PRO A 87 -0.62 -10.09 -8.79
C PRO A 87 -0.55 -11.23 -7.75
N GLN A 88 -0.24 -10.89 -6.49
CA GLN A 88 -0.02 -11.85 -5.39
C GLN A 88 -1.22 -11.97 -4.43
N ASP A 89 -2.39 -11.46 -4.81
CA ASP A 89 -3.61 -11.46 -3.99
C ASP A 89 -4.12 -12.87 -3.63
N HIS A 90 -3.80 -13.86 -4.46
CA HIS A 90 -4.15 -15.27 -4.28
C HIS A 90 -3.41 -15.97 -3.14
N THR A 91 -2.33 -15.38 -2.60
CA THR A 91 -1.44 -16.03 -1.63
C THR A 91 -1.10 -15.17 -0.41
N GLY A 92 -1.71 -14.00 -0.26
CA GLY A 92 -1.46 -13.14 0.91
C GLY A 92 -2.05 -11.74 0.75
N VAL A 93 -1.66 -10.86 1.66
CA VAL A 93 -2.15 -9.48 1.75
C VAL A 93 -0.99 -8.51 1.89
N ILE A 94 -1.08 -7.35 1.22
CA ILE A 94 -0.15 -6.24 1.39
C ILE A 94 -0.61 -5.42 2.59
N HIS A 95 0.14 -5.52 3.68
CA HIS A 95 -0.14 -4.83 4.94
C HIS A 95 0.36 -3.38 4.97
N SER A 96 1.48 -3.10 4.29
CA SER A 96 2.03 -1.76 4.12
C SER A 96 2.88 -1.66 2.84
N SER A 97 3.41 -0.47 2.57
CA SER A 97 4.51 -0.31 1.61
C SER A 97 5.87 -0.48 2.31
N ASN A 98 6.97 -0.22 1.60
CA ASN A 98 8.31 -0.11 2.15
C ASN A 98 8.64 1.34 2.58
N LEU A 99 9.90 1.56 2.96
CA LEU A 99 10.44 2.86 3.36
C LEU A 99 10.32 3.94 2.27
N CYS A 100 10.31 3.60 0.98
CA CYS A 100 10.29 4.60 -0.08
C CYS A 100 8.91 4.69 -0.79
N THR A 101 7.92 3.97 -0.29
CA THR A 101 6.50 3.96 -0.73
C THR A 101 6.24 3.41 -2.14
N GLU A 102 7.21 2.77 -2.77
CA GLU A 102 7.14 2.23 -4.14
C GLU A 102 6.88 0.73 -4.18
N ILE A 103 7.08 0.00 -3.08
CA ILE A 103 6.94 -1.47 -3.05
C ILE A 103 5.64 -1.89 -2.37
N THR A 104 4.95 -2.86 -2.96
CA THR A 104 3.64 -3.37 -2.53
C THR A 104 3.64 -4.89 -2.59
N LEU A 105 4.34 -5.51 -1.64
CA LEU A 105 4.48 -6.96 -1.53
C LEU A 105 3.76 -7.47 -0.29
N ASN A 106 3.32 -8.72 -0.34
CA ASN A 106 2.68 -9.39 0.80
C ASN A 106 3.69 -9.55 1.95
N THR A 107 3.19 -9.59 3.18
CA THR A 107 3.96 -9.95 4.38
C THR A 107 3.11 -10.80 5.30
N SER A 108 3.73 -11.63 6.14
CA SER A 108 3.05 -12.37 7.21
C SER A 108 3.97 -12.49 8.43
N ASP A 109 3.56 -13.27 9.44
CA ASP A 109 4.41 -13.60 10.58
C ASP A 109 5.63 -14.45 10.16
N GLU A 110 5.52 -15.18 9.05
CA GLU A 110 6.54 -16.04 8.45
C GLU A 110 7.26 -15.39 7.27
N GLU A 111 6.67 -14.37 6.63
CA GLU A 111 7.19 -13.77 5.40
C GLU A 111 7.61 -12.30 5.57
N THR A 112 8.91 -12.06 5.44
CA THR A 112 9.48 -10.71 5.28
C THR A 112 9.75 -10.42 3.80
N ALA A 113 9.00 -9.48 3.22
CA ALA A 113 9.21 -9.08 1.82
C ALA A 113 10.56 -8.38 1.59
N VAL A 114 11.18 -8.65 0.43
CA VAL A 114 12.47 -8.09 0.04
C VAL A 114 12.35 -7.33 -1.28
N CYS A 115 12.98 -6.16 -1.34
CA CYS A 115 12.96 -5.27 -2.50
C CYS A 115 14.26 -5.43 -3.30
N ASN A 116 14.22 -6.15 -4.43
CA ASN A 116 15.35 -6.26 -5.36
C ASN A 116 15.22 -5.20 -6.46
N LEU A 117 16.08 -4.18 -6.43
CA LEU A 117 15.89 -2.95 -7.19
C LEU A 117 17.01 -2.67 -8.19
N GLY A 118 16.64 -2.08 -9.31
CA GLY A 118 17.55 -1.54 -10.32
C GLY A 118 16.87 -0.43 -11.12
N SER A 119 17.65 0.51 -11.66
CA SER A 119 17.14 1.67 -12.38
C SER A 119 17.75 1.76 -13.78
N VAL A 120 16.91 2.03 -14.78
CA VAL A 120 17.34 2.27 -16.17
C VAL A 120 17.54 3.77 -16.40
N VAL A 121 18.68 4.16 -16.98
CA VAL A 121 18.96 5.55 -17.35
C VAL A 121 18.26 5.87 -18.68
N LEU A 122 17.10 6.53 -18.61
CA LEU A 122 16.29 6.81 -19.81
C LEU A 122 16.98 7.73 -20.82
N ASP A 123 17.84 8.65 -20.39
CA ASP A 123 18.57 9.59 -21.26
C ASP A 123 19.41 8.87 -22.33
N THR A 124 19.99 7.71 -21.99
CA THR A 124 20.75 6.86 -22.93
C THR A 124 19.88 6.21 -24.00
N HIS A 125 18.56 6.18 -23.79
CA HIS A 125 17.58 5.58 -24.68
C HIS A 125 16.82 6.64 -25.49
N ILE A 126 17.33 7.88 -25.55
CA ILE A 126 16.75 8.94 -26.39
C ILE A 126 17.52 9.02 -27.70
N THR A 127 16.81 8.90 -28.82
CA THR A 127 17.37 9.03 -30.16
C THR A 127 17.75 10.49 -30.46
N LYS A 128 18.55 10.72 -31.51
CA LYS A 128 18.99 12.08 -31.89
C LYS A 128 17.85 13.05 -32.22
N ASP A 129 16.71 12.52 -32.67
CA ASP A 129 15.48 13.26 -32.94
C ASP A 129 14.58 13.44 -31.70
N GLY A 130 15.02 12.99 -30.52
CA GLY A 130 14.35 13.19 -29.24
C GLY A 130 13.26 12.17 -28.92
N MET A 131 13.18 11.08 -29.69
CA MET A 131 12.22 10.00 -29.46
C MET A 131 12.81 8.93 -28.53
N LEU A 132 11.94 8.14 -27.91
CA LEU A 132 12.36 7.00 -27.11
C LEU A 132 12.75 5.83 -28.03
N ASP A 133 13.97 5.33 -27.90
CA ASP A 133 14.44 4.11 -28.54
C ASP A 133 13.85 2.88 -27.83
N HIS A 134 12.70 2.43 -28.33
CA HIS A 134 11.98 1.29 -27.76
C HIS A 134 12.70 -0.05 -27.96
N GLU A 135 13.54 -0.18 -28.98
CA GLU A 135 14.28 -1.41 -29.26
C GLU A 135 15.42 -1.56 -28.25
N MET A 136 16.26 -0.53 -28.13
CA MET A 136 17.33 -0.50 -27.13
C MET A 136 16.78 -0.61 -25.71
N LEU A 137 15.69 0.09 -25.40
CA LEU A 137 15.09 0.03 -24.05
C LEU A 137 14.59 -1.39 -23.72
N ARG A 138 13.99 -2.09 -24.68
CA ARG A 138 13.53 -3.47 -24.51
C ARG A 138 14.70 -4.40 -24.19
N GLU A 139 15.82 -4.26 -24.90
CA GLU A 139 17.02 -5.05 -24.66
C GLU A 139 17.58 -4.80 -23.25
N THR A 140 17.76 -3.53 -22.88
CA THR A 140 18.23 -3.13 -21.55
C THR A 140 17.35 -3.69 -20.43
N VAL A 141 16.03 -3.54 -20.55
CA VAL A 141 15.07 -4.05 -19.55
C VAL A 141 15.12 -5.58 -19.44
N THR A 142 15.25 -6.29 -20.57
CA THR A 142 15.33 -7.76 -20.58
C THR A 142 16.55 -8.26 -19.80
N VAL A 143 17.71 -7.62 -20.01
CA VAL A 143 18.93 -7.95 -19.26
C VAL A 143 18.80 -7.56 -17.78
N ALA A 144 18.22 -6.40 -17.48
CA ALA A 144 18.03 -5.93 -16.12
C ALA A 144 17.14 -6.87 -15.31
N ILE A 145 16.03 -7.37 -15.87
CA ILE A 145 15.16 -8.34 -15.20
C ILE A 145 15.93 -9.62 -14.86
N ARG A 146 16.70 -10.18 -15.81
CA ARG A 146 17.51 -11.37 -15.55
C ARG A 146 18.57 -11.13 -14.46
N ALA A 147 19.18 -9.95 -14.43
CA ALA A 147 20.14 -9.59 -13.39
C ALA A 147 19.47 -9.51 -12.01
N LEU A 148 18.28 -8.91 -11.92
CA LEU A 148 17.51 -8.82 -10.67
C LEU A 148 16.99 -10.18 -10.19
N ASP A 149 16.64 -11.08 -11.12
CA ASP A 149 16.28 -12.47 -10.81
C ASP A 149 17.48 -13.21 -10.17
N ASN A 150 18.67 -13.08 -10.75
CA ASN A 150 19.90 -13.64 -10.16
C ASN A 150 20.21 -13.06 -8.77
N VAL A 151 19.85 -11.80 -8.50
CA VAL A 151 20.06 -11.17 -7.17
C VAL A 151 19.33 -11.96 -6.08
N ILE A 152 18.16 -12.53 -6.37
CA ILE A 152 17.39 -13.33 -5.41
C ILE A 152 18.24 -14.50 -4.91
N ASP A 153 18.87 -15.25 -5.80
CA ASP A 153 19.63 -16.45 -5.45
C ASP A 153 20.94 -16.16 -4.71
N ILE A 154 21.61 -15.06 -5.07
CA ILE A 154 22.95 -14.75 -4.55
C ILE A 154 22.92 -13.89 -3.29
N ASN A 155 21.77 -13.31 -2.94
CA ASN A 155 21.66 -12.37 -1.84
C ASN A 155 21.87 -13.06 -0.49
N PHE A 156 22.52 -12.34 0.44
CA PHE A 156 22.57 -12.76 1.84
C PHE A 156 21.32 -12.23 2.56
N TYR A 157 20.52 -13.14 3.11
CA TYR A 157 19.31 -12.79 3.84
C TYR A 157 19.63 -12.61 5.34
N PRO A 158 19.30 -11.44 5.94
CA PRO A 158 19.70 -11.11 7.31
C PRO A 158 18.86 -11.81 8.39
N THR A 159 17.73 -12.40 8.01
CA THR A 159 16.83 -13.17 8.87
C THR A 159 16.77 -14.61 8.36
N GLY A 160 16.44 -15.55 9.26
CA GLY A 160 16.18 -16.93 8.87
C GLY A 160 14.96 -17.05 7.95
N ALA A 161 14.90 -18.17 7.23
CA ALA A 161 13.69 -18.65 6.57
C ALA A 161 12.74 -19.29 7.57
#